data_AF-A0A7S0F3P1-F1
#
_entry.id   AF-A0A7S0F3P1-F1
#
_cell.length_a   1.000
_cell.length_b   1.000
_cell.length_c   1.000
_cell.angle_alpha   90.00
_cell.angle_beta   90.00
_cell.angle_gamma   90.00
#
_symmetry.space_group_name_H-M   'P 1'
#
loop_
_entity.id
_entity.type
_entity.pdbx_description
1 polymer ?
#
loop_
_entity_poly.entity_id
_entity_poly.type
_entity_poly.pdbx_seq_one_letter_code
_entity_poly.pdbx_strand_id
1 'polypeptide(L)'
;DARHDALDSEGYLIVEHSASISPPLHELPKLQVLLLVDKAEPPEVVHAVEAKKIRYKRTQLMIGDFMWVAVPEGQDLESVKLEDAIVLDFIVERKSVSDLNCS
;
A
#
# COMPACT_ATOMS: atom_id res chain seq x y z
N ASP A 1 42.96 33.98 -2.20
CA ASP A 1 41.64 34.19 -1.56
C ASP A 1 40.69 33.12 -2.00
N ALA A 2 40.45 32.10 -1.16
CA ALA A 2 39.50 32.12 -0.04
C ALA A 2 38.06 31.87 -0.57
N ARG A 3 37.60 30.62 -0.51
CA ARG A 3 36.68 30.04 0.52
C ARG A 3 35.22 30.12 0.02
N HIS A 4 34.60 28.96 -0.27
CA HIS A 4 33.44 28.36 0.47
C HIS A 4 32.11 29.02 0.05
N ASP A 5 31.03 28.35 -0.39
CA ASP A 5 30.36 27.10 0.05
C ASP A 5 29.63 26.48 -1.19
N ALA A 6 29.61 25.17 -1.50
CA ALA A 6 29.10 24.00 -0.75
C ALA A 6 27.59 24.10 -0.47
N LEU A 7 26.69 23.50 -1.27
CA LEU A 7 25.94 22.23 -1.05
C LEU A 7 24.63 22.43 -1.85
N ASP A 8 24.06 21.56 -2.68
CA ASP A 8 23.61 20.18 -2.44
C ASP A 8 23.65 19.40 -3.77
N SER A 9 24.46 18.34 -3.80
CA SER A 9 24.47 17.35 -4.87
C SER A 9 24.45 15.96 -4.23
N GLU A 10 23.27 15.57 -3.75
CA GLU A 10 22.96 14.20 -3.32
C GLU A 10 21.67 13.77 -4.05
N GLY A 11 21.56 12.61 -4.69
CA GLY A 11 22.50 11.55 -4.93
C GLY A 11 21.88 10.62 -5.98
N TYR A 12 22.56 10.46 -7.11
CA TYR A 12 22.34 9.33 -8.00
C TYR A 12 23.63 8.53 -8.02
N LEU A 13 23.75 7.58 -7.08
CA LEU A 13 24.73 6.51 -7.22
C LEU A 13 24.13 5.44 -8.13
N ILE A 14 24.49 5.51 -9.41
CA ILE A 14 24.47 4.34 -10.29
C ILE A 14 25.78 3.61 -10.04
N VAL A 15 25.76 2.56 -9.21
CA VAL A 15 26.90 1.65 -9.06
C VAL A 15 26.79 0.57 -10.14
N GLU A 16 27.44 0.82 -11.27
CA GLU A 16 27.83 -0.26 -12.17
C GLU A 16 29.14 -0.91 -11.67
N HIS A 17 29.24 -2.22 -11.88
CA HIS A 17 30.39 -3.12 -11.65
C HIS A 17 30.51 -3.80 -10.28
N SER A 18 29.84 -4.95 -10.17
CA SER A 18 30.39 -6.18 -9.59
C SER A 18 29.61 -7.38 -10.14
N ALA A 19 30.10 -7.99 -11.22
CA ALA A 19 29.64 -9.31 -11.63
C ALA A 19 30.09 -10.33 -10.56
N SER A 20 29.22 -10.64 -9.60
CA SER A 20 29.43 -11.71 -8.63
C SER A 20 28.09 -12.11 -8.02
N ILE A 21 27.48 -13.13 -8.64
CA ILE A 21 26.41 -13.98 -8.09
C ILE A 21 25.26 -13.19 -7.44
N SER A 22 24.51 -12.46 -8.26
CA SER A 22 23.09 -12.27 -7.94
C SER A 22 22.50 -13.68 -7.80
N PRO A 23 21.80 -14.02 -6.70
CA PRO A 23 20.98 -15.22 -6.73
C PRO A 23 20.12 -15.13 -7.99
N PRO A 24 19.83 -16.26 -8.67
CA PRO A 24 18.87 -16.21 -9.75
C PRO A 24 17.65 -15.47 -9.23
N LEU A 25 17.00 -14.63 -10.03
CA LEU A 25 15.62 -14.21 -9.77
C LEU A 25 14.75 -15.48 -9.81
N HIS A 26 14.96 -16.39 -8.86
CA HIS A 26 14.08 -17.48 -8.53
C HIS A 26 12.84 -16.78 -7.99
N GLU A 27 11.92 -16.56 -8.93
CA GLU A 27 10.50 -16.32 -8.74
C GLU A 27 10.21 -15.51 -7.48
N LEU A 28 10.45 -14.18 -7.56
CA LEU A 28 9.80 -13.27 -6.61
C LEU A 28 8.32 -13.66 -6.54
N PRO A 29 7.74 -13.79 -5.33
CA PRO A 29 6.36 -14.21 -5.21
C PRO A 29 5.50 -13.24 -6.01
N LYS A 30 4.65 -13.79 -6.88
CA LYS A 30 3.66 -12.98 -7.58
C LYS A 30 2.82 -12.27 -6.52
N LEU A 31 2.56 -10.99 -6.75
CA LEU A 31 1.77 -10.17 -5.85
C LEU A 31 0.37 -9.97 -6.42
N GLN A 32 -0.63 -9.99 -5.53
CA GLN A 32 -1.99 -9.57 -5.82
C GLN A 32 -2.33 -8.31 -5.02
N VAL A 33 -3.18 -7.47 -5.60
CA VAL A 33 -3.67 -6.26 -4.95
C VAL A 33 -4.96 -6.57 -4.20
N LEU A 34 -5.02 -6.11 -2.95
CA LEU A 34 -6.16 -6.26 -2.04
C LEU A 34 -6.62 -4.89 -1.55
N LEU A 35 -7.93 -4.67 -1.55
CA LEU A 35 -8.54 -3.50 -0.91
C LEU A 35 -8.72 -3.77 0.59
N LEU A 36 -8.17 -2.91 1.44
CA LEU A 36 -8.52 -2.88 2.85
C LEU A 36 -9.64 -1.88 3.06
N VAL A 37 -10.68 -2.31 3.78
CA VAL A 37 -11.84 -1.49 4.14
C VAL A 37 -11.87 -1.37 5.65
N ASP A 38 -11.98 -0.14 6.16
CA ASP A 38 -12.07 0.07 7.61
C ASP A 38 -13.30 -0.62 8.20
N LYS A 39 -13.21 -1.07 9.45
CA LYS A 39 -14.33 -1.72 10.15
C LYS A 39 -15.49 -0.77 10.41
N ALA A 40 -15.24 0.52 10.57
CA ALA A 40 -16.25 1.55 10.77
C ALA A 40 -17.10 1.82 9.53
N GLU A 41 -16.65 1.38 8.34
CA GLU A 41 -17.39 1.58 7.11
C GLU A 41 -18.75 0.85 7.13
N PRO A 42 -19.83 1.54 6.71
CA PRO A 42 -21.16 1.01 6.87
C PRO A 42 -21.44 -0.12 5.86
N PRO A 43 -22.35 -1.07 6.19
CA PRO A 43 -22.58 -2.27 5.37
C PRO A 43 -22.93 -1.99 3.91
N GLU A 44 -23.67 -0.92 3.62
CA GLU A 44 -24.03 -0.53 2.26
C GLU A 44 -22.82 -0.20 1.38
N VAL A 45 -21.74 0.34 1.96
CA VAL A 45 -20.51 0.62 1.23
C VAL A 45 -19.77 -0.69 0.93
N VAL A 46 -19.75 -1.62 1.88
CA VAL A 46 -19.17 -2.95 1.69
C VAL A 46 -19.93 -3.75 0.63
N HIS A 47 -21.26 -3.73 0.65
CA HIS A 47 -22.07 -4.36 -0.39
C HIS A 47 -21.77 -3.81 -1.78
N ALA A 48 -21.45 -2.52 -1.91
CA ALA A 48 -21.05 -1.93 -3.18
C ALA A 48 -19.68 -2.43 -3.67
N VAL A 49 -18.74 -2.68 -2.75
CA VAL A 49 -17.44 -3.32 -3.05
C VAL A 49 -17.64 -4.76 -3.53
N GLU A 50 -18.48 -5.52 -2.82
CA GLU A 50 -18.81 -6.92 -3.15
C GLU A 50 -19.50 -7.04 -4.51
N ALA A 51 -20.46 -6.16 -4.81
CA ALA A 51 -21.16 -6.12 -6.09
C ALA A 51 -20.20 -5.90 -7.28
N LYS A 52 -19.07 -5.22 -7.04
CA LYS A 52 -18.01 -5.01 -8.02
C LYS A 52 -17.01 -6.17 -8.12
N LYS A 53 -17.18 -7.22 -7.32
CA LYS A 53 -16.28 -8.39 -7.24
C LYS A 53 -14.83 -7.98 -6.94
N ILE A 54 -14.65 -6.91 -6.18
CA ILE A 54 -13.33 -6.45 -5.73
C ILE A 54 -12.88 -7.38 -4.60
N ARG A 55 -11.64 -7.87 -4.66
CA ARG A 55 -11.03 -8.57 -3.53
C ARG A 55 -10.78 -7.58 -2.42
N TYR A 56 -11.31 -7.85 -1.24
CA TYR A 56 -11.17 -6.95 -0.10
C TYR A 56 -11.04 -7.71 1.21
N LYS A 57 -10.57 -6.99 2.24
CA LYS A 57 -10.53 -7.44 3.63
C LYS A 57 -11.02 -6.31 4.54
N ARG A 58 -11.90 -6.65 5.50
CA ARG A 58 -12.27 -5.71 6.56
C ARG A 58 -11.24 -5.75 7.69
N THR A 59 -10.67 -4.61 8.03
CA THR A 59 -9.69 -4.50 9.13
C THR A 59 -9.82 -3.16 9.83
N GLN A 60 -9.25 -3.02 11.03
CA GLN A 60 -9.11 -1.70 11.64
C GLN A 60 -7.96 -0.98 10.96
N LEU A 61 -8.26 0.13 10.28
CA LEU A 61 -7.29 1.08 9.78
C LEU A 61 -7.06 2.14 10.86
N MET A 62 -5.82 2.57 11.00
CA MET A 62 -5.45 3.67 11.90
C MET A 62 -5.62 5.03 11.21
N ILE A 63 -5.72 5.04 9.88
CA ILE A 63 -5.88 6.22 9.02
C ILE A 63 -6.60 5.82 7.74
N GLY A 64 -7.50 6.67 7.27
CA GLY A 64 -8.29 6.44 6.06
C GLY A 64 -9.38 5.39 6.26
N ASP A 65 -10.33 5.39 5.33
CA ASP A 65 -11.44 4.44 5.29
C ASP A 65 -11.15 3.30 4.31
N PHE A 66 -10.31 3.56 3.30
CA PHE A 66 -9.83 2.57 2.34
C PHE A 66 -8.35 2.73 2.04
N MET A 67 -7.66 1.61 1.85
CA MET A 67 -6.31 1.61 1.29
C MET A 67 -6.07 0.34 0.48
N TRP A 68 -5.10 0.38 -0.43
CA TRP A 68 -4.68 -0.80 -1.18
C TRP A 68 -3.35 -1.32 -0.68
N VAL A 69 -3.24 -2.64 -0.66
CA VAL A 69 -1.99 -3.33 -0.33
C VAL A 69 -1.67 -4.38 -1.38
N ALA A 70 -0.39 -4.61 -1.64
CA ALA A 70 0.09 -5.74 -2.41
C ALA A 70 0.54 -6.86 -1.45
N VAL A 71 0.03 -8.06 -1.67
CA VAL A 71 0.31 -9.26 -0.86
C VAL A 71 0.66 -10.43 -1.77
N PRO A 72 1.39 -11.46 -1.29
CA PRO A 72 1.65 -12.66 -2.09
C PRO A 72 0.37 -13.31 -2.64
N GLU A 73 0.41 -13.76 -3.89
CA GLU A 73 -0.64 -14.56 -4.51
C GLU A 73 -0.85 -15.88 -3.74
N GLY A 74 -2.10 -16.34 -3.69
CA GLY A 74 -2.45 -17.60 -3.02
C GLY A 74 -2.54 -17.51 -1.49
N GLN A 75 -2.20 -16.37 -0.90
CA GLN A 75 -2.46 -16.12 0.52
C GLN A 75 -3.97 -16.03 0.77
N ASP A 76 -4.44 -16.69 1.82
CA ASP A 76 -5.82 -16.57 2.29
C ASP A 76 -6.06 -15.14 2.81
N LEU A 77 -7.06 -14.45 2.26
CA LEU A 77 -7.36 -13.04 2.54
C LEU A 77 -7.60 -12.79 4.02
N GLU A 78 -8.30 -13.71 4.69
CA GLU A 78 -8.57 -13.61 6.12
C GLU A 78 -7.30 -13.71 6.96
N SER A 79 -6.30 -14.46 6.46
CA SER A 79 -5.00 -14.65 7.11
C SER A 79 -3.96 -13.57 6.83
N VAL A 80 -4.22 -12.66 5.86
CA VAL A 80 -3.28 -11.59 5.50
C VAL A 80 -2.90 -10.78 6.73
N LYS A 81 -1.64 -10.83 7.12
CA LYS A 81 -1.08 -9.95 8.14
C LYS A 81 -0.57 -8.69 7.47
N LEU A 82 -0.89 -7.54 8.06
CA LEU A 82 -0.47 -6.24 7.52
C LEU A 82 1.06 -6.06 7.56
N GLU A 83 1.76 -6.76 8.46
CA GLU A 83 3.23 -6.76 8.53
C GLU A 83 3.92 -7.35 7.29
N ASP A 84 3.22 -8.24 6.57
CA ASP A 84 3.70 -8.89 5.36
C ASP A 84 3.22 -8.19 4.07
N ALA A 85 2.46 -7.10 4.21
CA ALA A 85 1.80 -6.40 3.12
C ALA A 85 2.57 -5.13 2.72
N ILE A 86 2.66 -4.88 1.41
CA ILE A 86 3.23 -3.64 0.88
C ILE A 86 2.08 -2.66 0.70
N VAL A 87 2.04 -1.59 1.52
CA VAL A 87 1.05 -0.52 1.39
C VAL A 87 1.32 0.25 0.10
N LEU A 88 0.26 0.45 -0.71
CA LEU A 88 0.32 1.30 -1.89
C LEU A 88 0.06 2.75 -1.50
N ASP A 89 0.51 3.69 -2.34
CA ASP A 89 0.49 5.13 -2.05
C ASP A 89 -0.91 5.75 -1.90
N PHE A 90 -1.97 5.00 -2.20
CA PHE A 90 -3.35 5.49 -2.20
C PHE A 90 -4.09 5.12 -0.92
N ILE A 91 -4.41 6.16 -0.14
CA ILE A 91 -5.32 6.11 1.00
C ILE A 91 -6.52 7.00 0.67
N VAL A 92 -7.73 6.51 0.94
CA VAL A 92 -8.98 7.23 0.67
C VAL A 92 -9.72 7.45 1.96
N GLU A 93 -10.06 8.71 2.21
CA GLU A 93 -11.00 9.14 3.24
C GLU A 93 -12.38 9.36 2.58
N ARG A 94 -13.39 8.62 2.99
CA ARG A 94 -14.77 8.72 2.53
C ARG A 94 -15.61 9.44 3.59
N LYS A 95 -15.98 10.68 3.27
CA LYS A 95 -17.00 11.43 4.03
C LYS A 95 -18.35 11.39 3.32
N SER A 96 -19.43 11.06 4.02
CA SER A 96 -20.76 11.42 3.53
C SER A 96 -20.98 12.93 3.65
N VAL A 97 -21.94 13.49 2.89
CA VAL A 97 -22.31 14.91 3.02
C VAL A 97 -22.78 15.24 4.44
N SER A 98 -23.45 14.29 5.10
CA SER A 98 -23.86 14.44 6.49
C SER A 98 -22.67 14.53 7.44
N ASP A 99 -21.64 13.70 7.22
CA ASP A 99 -20.43 13.69 8.06
C ASP A 99 -19.63 14.98 7.88
N LEU A 100 -19.56 15.52 6.66
CA LEU A 100 -18.89 16.81 6.39
C LEU A 100 -19.44 17.96 7.24
N ASN A 101 -20.74 17.97 7.52
CA ASN A 101 -21.36 19.01 8.33
C ASN A 101 -21.10 18.87 9.83
N CYS A 102 -20.62 17.72 10.27
CA CYS A 102 -20.33 17.39 11.68
C CYS A 102 -18.82 17.28 11.97
N SER A 103 -17.97 17.59 10.98
CA SER A 103 -16.51 17.41 11.01
C SER A 103 -15.76 18.61 11.58
#